data_AF-A0A0W8FXR1-F1
#
_entry.id   AF-A0A0W8FXR1-F1
#
_cell.length_a   1.000
_cell.length_b   1.000
_cell.length_c   1.000
_cell.angle_alpha   90.00
_cell.angle_beta   90.00
_cell.angle_gamma   90.00
#
_symmetry.space_group_name_H-M   'P 1'
#
loop_
_entity.id
_entity.type
_entity.pdbx_description
1 polymer ?
#
loop_
_entity_poly.entity_id
_entity_poly.type
_entity_poly.pdbx_seq_one_letter_code
_entity_poly.pdbx_strand_id
1 'polypeptide(L)' 'MKNKPNNNNEMKAEFDFDYSKAKPNRFADIDKEKVVLYPIDEDVAKVFQNADEVNNALRSIINAIPKKKGRKRVSKT' A
#
# COMPACT_ATOMS: atom_id res chain seq x y z
N MET A 1 7.63 36.93 -35.01
CA MET A 1 6.60 35.97 -35.49
C MET A 1 7.35 34.88 -36.26
N LYS A 2 7.36 33.58 -35.94
CA LYS A 2 6.45 32.69 -35.23
C LYS A 2 7.29 31.63 -34.50
N ASN A 3 6.96 31.28 -33.26
CA ASN A 3 7.61 30.20 -32.53
C ASN A 3 7.13 28.87 -33.12
N LYS A 4 8.04 28.05 -33.66
CA LYS A 4 7.72 26.72 -34.18
C LYS A 4 7.45 25.78 -32.99
N PRO A 5 6.25 25.20 -32.86
CA PRO A 5 6.00 24.25 -31.77
C PRO A 5 6.92 23.04 -31.98
N ASN A 6 7.65 22.70 -30.93
CA ASN A 6 8.52 21.55 -30.90
C ASN A 6 7.63 20.30 -30.79
N ASN A 7 7.28 19.69 -31.92
CA ASN A 7 6.41 18.51 -32.03
C ASN A 7 7.04 17.21 -31.47
N ASN A 8 8.02 17.32 -30.56
CA ASN A 8 8.67 16.17 -29.94
C ASN A 8 7.84 15.56 -28.79
N ASN A 9 6.60 16.02 -28.62
CA ASN A 9 5.69 15.57 -27.56
C ASN A 9 4.49 14.77 -28.09
N GLU A 10 4.50 14.40 -29.38
CA GLU A 10 3.52 13.48 -29.96
C GLU A 10 3.93 12.04 -29.65
N MET A 11 3.08 11.31 -28.92
CA MET A 11 3.18 9.85 -28.85
C MET A 11 3.13 9.29 -30.27
N LYS A 12 4.06 8.40 -30.60
CA LYS A 12 4.01 7.71 -31.89
C LYS A 12 2.69 6.95 -32.00
N ALA A 13 2.17 6.83 -33.23
CA ALA A 13 0.92 6.12 -33.50
C ALA A 13 0.89 4.67 -32.95
N GLU A 14 2.05 4.02 -32.82
CA GLU A 14 2.18 2.67 -32.22
C GLU A 14 1.84 2.62 -30.71
N PHE A 15 1.80 3.77 -30.03
CA PHE A 15 1.42 3.89 -28.62
C PHE A 15 -0.02 4.38 -28.43
N ASP A 16 -0.79 4.58 -29.50
CA ASP A 16 -2.22 4.88 -29.44
C ASP A 16 -3.03 3.57 -29.27
N PHE A 17 -3.04 3.06 -28.05
CA PHE A 17 -3.72 1.81 -27.73
C PHE A 17 -5.23 2.03 -27.54
N ASP A 18 -6.03 1.17 -28.17
CA ASP A 18 -7.48 1.09 -27.91
C ASP A 18 -7.74 0.42 -26.55
N TYR A 19 -7.79 1.24 -25.50
CA TYR A 19 -8.03 0.79 -24.13
C TYR A 19 -9.41 0.13 -23.92
N SER A 20 -10.37 0.28 -24.85
CA SER A 20 -11.64 -0.45 -24.78
C SER A 20 -11.48 -1.95 -24.96
N LYS A 21 -10.39 -2.37 -25.62
CA LYS A 21 -10.00 -3.78 -25.81
C LYS A 21 -8.97 -4.26 -24.79
N ALA A 22 -8.57 -3.40 -23.85
CA ALA A 22 -7.62 -3.78 -22.82
C ALA A 22 -8.21 -4.90 -21.95
N LYS A 23 -7.37 -5.88 -21.59
CA LYS A 23 -7.76 -6.89 -20.60
C LYS A 23 -7.86 -6.21 -19.23
N PRO A 24 -8.83 -6.61 -18.39
CA PRO A 24 -8.86 -6.19 -17.00
C PRO A 24 -7.50 -6.42 -16.34
N ASN A 25 -7.03 -5.46 -15.55
CA ASN A 25 -5.77 -5.58 -14.85
C ASN A 25 -5.83 -6.82 -13.94
N ARG A 26 -5.01 -7.84 -14.23
CA ARG A 26 -4.94 -9.08 -13.46
C ARG A 26 -4.57 -8.88 -11.98
N PHE A 27 -4.06 -7.69 -11.65
CA PHE A 27 -3.69 -7.29 -10.30
C PHE A 27 -4.73 -6.38 -9.64
N ALA A 28 -5.77 -5.91 -10.36
CA ALA A 28 -6.83 -5.10 -9.76
C ALA A 28 -7.67 -5.89 -8.74
N ASP A 29 -7.65 -7.22 -8.84
CA ASP A 29 -8.32 -8.10 -7.88
C ASP A 29 -7.47 -8.43 -6.64
N ILE A 30 -6.19 -8.01 -6.59
CA ILE A 30 -5.34 -8.16 -5.38
C ILE A 30 -5.94 -7.37 -4.20
N ASP A 31 -6.69 -6.31 -4.50
CA ASP A 31 -7.35 -5.46 -3.51
C ASP A 31 -8.55 -6.13 -2.79
N LYS A 32 -8.94 -7.36 -3.19
CA LYS A 32 -10.03 -8.10 -2.55
C LYS A 32 -9.66 -8.64 -1.17
N GLU A 33 -8.38 -8.93 -0.94
CA GLU A 33 -7.83 -8.97 0.42
C GLU A 33 -7.37 -7.56 0.75
N LYS A 34 -7.69 -7.06 1.96
CA LYS A 34 -7.26 -5.73 2.41
C LYS A 34 -5.74 -5.72 2.63
N VAL A 35 -4.98 -5.80 1.55
CA VAL A 35 -3.52 -5.71 1.56
C VAL A 35 -3.19 -4.24 1.69
N VAL A 36 -2.76 -3.84 2.89
CA VAL A 36 -2.29 -2.48 3.15
C VAL A 36 -0.78 -2.50 3.02
N LEU A 37 -0.26 -1.75 2.04
CA LEU A 37 1.17 -1.59 1.83
C LEU A 37 1.70 -0.47 2.74
N TYR A 38 2.68 -0.79 3.57
CA TYR A 38 3.39 0.19 4.38
C TYR A 38 4.85 0.25 3.92
N PRO A 39 5.37 1.44 3.55
CA PRO A 39 6.80 1.61 3.38
C PRO A 39 7.49 1.42 4.74
N ILE A 40 8.62 0.73 4.74
CA ILE A 40 9.51 0.57 5.91
C ILE A 40 10.89 1.11 5.55
N ASP A 41 11.61 1.57 6.56
CA ASP A 41 12.96 2.09 6.40
C ASP A 41 13.97 0.96 6.12
N GLU A 42 15.10 1.31 5.50
CA GLU A 42 16.12 0.36 5.03
C GLU A 42 16.74 -0.44 6.18
N ASP A 43 16.92 0.17 7.34
CA ASP A 43 17.44 -0.47 8.54
C ASP A 43 16.49 -1.55 9.07
N VAL A 44 15.18 -1.32 9.02
CA VAL A 44 14.16 -2.31 9.37
C VAL A 44 14.13 -3.46 8.36
N ALA A 45 14.26 -3.15 7.07
CA ALA A 45 14.31 -4.15 5.99
C ALA A 45 15.57 -5.04 6.05
N LYS A 46 16.67 -4.57 6.63
CA LYS A 46 17.88 -5.38 6.87
C LYS A 46 17.66 -6.45 7.95
N VAL A 47 16.74 -6.21 8.87
CA VAL A 47 16.45 -7.11 10.00
C VAL A 47 15.36 -8.12 9.62
N PHE A 48 14.29 -7.67 8.95
CA PHE A 48 13.17 -8.52 8.58
C PHE A 48 13.13 -8.77 7.07
N GLN A 49 13.22 -10.04 6.67
CA GLN A 49 13.37 -10.42 5.25
C GLN A 49 12.03 -10.57 4.51
N ASN A 50 10.92 -10.67 5.25
CA ASN A 50 9.58 -10.86 4.69
C ASN A 50 8.50 -10.26 5.60
N ALA A 51 7.29 -10.11 5.05
CA ALA A 51 6.15 -9.54 5.77
C ALA A 51 5.67 -10.39 6.96
N ASP A 52 5.87 -11.72 6.91
CA ASP A 52 5.45 -12.63 7.98
C ASP A 52 6.27 -12.39 9.26
N GLU A 53 7.58 -12.22 9.13
CA GLU A 53 8.47 -11.88 10.25
C GLU A 53 8.09 -10.55 10.90
N VAL A 54 7.86 -9.50 10.09
CA VAL A 54 7.42 -8.19 10.59
C VAL A 54 6.09 -8.31 11.33
N ASN A 55 5.11 -8.97 10.73
CA ASN A 55 3.78 -9.14 11.31
C ASN A 55 3.83 -9.92 12.64
N ASN A 56 4.64 -10.97 12.72
CA ASN A 56 4.80 -11.75 13.95
C ASN A 56 5.45 -10.94 15.07
N ALA A 57 6.47 -10.14 14.75
CA ALA A 57 7.11 -9.24 15.71
C ALA A 57 6.12 -8.18 16.23
N LEU A 58 5.42 -7.48 15.32
CA LEU A 58 4.45 -6.45 15.68
C LEU A 58 3.29 -7.02 16.51
N ARG A 59 2.76 -8.20 16.17
CA ARG A 59 1.71 -8.88 16.96
C ARG A 59 2.20 -9.25 18.36
N SER A 60 3.45 -9.68 18.48
CA SER A 60 4.06 -9.99 19.78
C SER A 60 4.13 -8.74 20.67
N ILE A 61 4.53 -7.60 20.09
CA ILE A 61 4.54 -6.31 20.78
C ILE A 61 3.11 -5.91 21.18
N ILE A 62 2.14 -5.99 20.26
CA ILE A 62 0.73 -5.68 20.56
C ILE A 62 0.21 -6.52 21.73
N ASN A 63 0.57 -7.80 21.80
CA ASN A 63 0.17 -8.69 22.88
C ASN A 63 0.86 -8.36 24.21
N ALA A 64 2.08 -7.85 24.17
CA ALA A 64 2.83 -7.43 25.36
C ALA A 64 2.37 -6.07 25.91
N ILE A 65 1.69 -5.24 25.10
CA ILE A 65 1.14 -3.96 25.58
C ILE A 65 0.05 -4.24 26.62
N PRO A 66 0.18 -3.71 27.85
CA PRO A 66 -0.82 -3.94 28.89
C PRO A 66 -2.16 -3.34 28.48
N LYS A 67 -3.18 -4.18 28.37
CA LYS A 67 -4.55 -3.74 28.11
C LYS A 67 -4.98 -2.86 29.30
N LYS A 68 -5.24 -1.56 29.04
CA LYS A 68 -5.84 -0.67 30.05
C LYS A 68 -7.08 -1.38 30.61
N LYS A 69 -7.04 -1.81 31.88
CA LYS A 69 -8.23 -2.29 32.59
C LYS A 69 -9.22 -1.14 32.56
N GLY A 70 -10.26 -1.27 31.74
CA GLY A 70 -11.38 -0.34 31.74
C GLY A 70 -11.80 -0.12 33.18
N ARG A 71 -11.76 1.14 33.61
CA ARG A 71 -12.19 1.56 34.94
C ARG A 71 -13.61 1.03 35.12
N LYS A 72 -13.80 -0.03 35.92
CA LYS A 72 -15.14 -0.54 36.23
C LYS A 72 -15.93 0.66 36.73
N ARG A 73 -16.94 1.10 35.97
CA ARG A 73 -17.89 2.11 36.45
C ARG A 73 -18.55 1.47 37.65
N VAL A 74 -18.12 1.88 38.84
CA VAL A 74 -18.81 1.55 40.07
C VAL A 74 -20.17 2.23 39.93
N SER A 75 -21.20 1.43 39.64
CA SER A 75 -22.59 1.89 39.68
C SER A 75 -22.87 2.28 41.12
N LYS A 76 -22.98 3.58 41.38
CA LYS A 76 -23.36 4.11 42.68
C LYS A 76 -24.88 3.96 42.80
N THR A 77 -25.29 3.12 43.74
CA THR A 77 -26.68 2.99 44.26
C THR A 77 -27.13 4.27 44.94
#